data_AF-A0A4R7WT59-F1
#
_entry.id   AF-A0A4R7WT59-F1
#
_cell.length_a   1.000
_cell.length_b   1.000
_cell.length_c   1.000
_cell.angle_alpha   90.00
_cell.angle_beta   90.00
_cell.angle_gamma   90.00
#
_symmetry.space_group_name_H-M   'P 1'
#
loop_
_entity.id
_entity.type
_entity.pdbx_description
1 polymer ?
#
loop_
_entity_poly.entity_id
_entity_poly.type
_entity_poly.pdbx_seq_one_letter_code
_entity_poly.pdbx_strand_id
1 'polypeptide(L)' 'MVKVTPDPPDKSLEESLAHASGLLRCAHASACESAENLTGVKRDLAFSVVHLIDMAKAVVDRSLDAIEVP' A
#
# COMPACT_ATOMS: atom_id res chain seq x y z
N MET A 1 -22.63 18.21 29.15
CA MET A 1 -22.59 17.31 27.99
C MET A 1 -21.14 17.02 27.66
N VAL A 2 -20.56 15.99 28.27
CA VAL A 2 -19.20 15.54 27.94
C VAL A 2 -19.30 14.85 26.58
N LYS A 3 -18.53 15.30 25.60
CA LYS A 3 -18.49 14.71 24.27
C LYS A 3 -17.95 13.28 24.40
N VAL A 4 -18.87 12.32 24.35
CA VAL A 4 -18.62 10.87 24.27
C VAL A 4 -18.11 10.56 22.87
N THR A 5 -16.80 10.66 22.69
CA THR A 5 -16.09 9.88 21.66
C THR A 5 -14.69 9.67 22.21
N PRO A 6 -14.30 8.42 22.54
CA PRO A 6 -12.89 8.11 22.67
C PRO A 6 -12.22 8.49 21.35
N ASP A 7 -11.13 9.24 21.40
CA ASP A 7 -10.25 9.32 20.23
C ASP A 7 -9.94 7.88 19.81
N PRO A 8 -9.99 7.57 18.49
CA PRO A 8 -9.62 6.24 18.03
C PRO A 8 -8.23 5.93 18.60
N PRO A 9 -7.99 4.72 19.12
CA PRO A 9 -6.67 4.39 19.64
C PRO A 9 -5.64 4.75 18.57
N ASP A 10 -4.58 5.46 18.95
CA ASP A 10 -3.44 5.72 18.08
C ASP A 10 -3.09 4.40 17.40
N LYS A 11 -3.44 4.26 16.11
CA LYS A 11 -3.28 3.00 15.39
C LYS A 11 -1.85 2.56 15.54
N SER A 12 -1.64 1.31 15.96
CA SER A 12 -0.29 0.78 16.10
C SER A 12 0.45 0.98 14.78
N LEU A 13 1.76 1.23 14.85
CA LEU A 13 2.60 1.32 13.65
C LEU A 13 2.41 0.09 12.75
N GLU A 14 2.29 -1.09 13.38
CA GLU A 14 1.98 -2.36 12.71
C GLU A 14 0.66 -2.29 11.92
N GLU A 15 -0.44 -1.85 12.54
CA GLU A 15 -1.75 -1.71 11.88
C GLU A 15 -1.68 -0.71 10.72
N SER A 16 -0.95 0.38 10.90
CA SER A 16 -0.76 1.41 9.87
C SER A 16 0.03 0.88 8.67
N LEU A 17 1.10 0.12 8.91
CA LEU A 17 1.90 -0.52 7.87
C LEU A 17 1.13 -1.65 7.17
N ALA A 18 0.38 -2.46 7.91
CA ALA A 18 -0.48 -3.50 7.34
C ALA A 18 -1.56 -2.88 6.45
N HIS A 19 -2.15 -1.76 6.87
CA HIS A 19 -3.09 -1.00 6.06
C HIS A 19 -2.43 -0.44 4.79
N ALA A 20 -1.23 0.14 4.90
CA ALA A 20 -0.47 0.63 3.75
C ALA A 20 -0.13 -0.50 2.76
N SER A 21 0.26 -1.68 3.24
CA SER A 21 0.50 -2.87 2.42
C SER A 21 -0.77 -3.30 1.64
N GLY A 22 -1.93 -3.20 2.29
CA GLY A 22 -3.23 -3.41 1.65
C GLY A 22 -3.52 -2.37 0.55
N LEU A 23 -3.29 -1.09 0.80
CA LEU A 23 -3.45 -0.02 -0.19
C LEU A 23 -2.54 -0.23 -1.40
N LEU A 24 -1.29 -0.63 -1.18
CA LEU A 24 -0.33 -0.91 -2.25
C LEU A 24 -0.76 -2.10 -3.11
N ARG A 25 -1.35 -3.15 -2.51
CA ARG A 25 -1.95 -4.25 -3.28
C ARG A 25 -3.09 -3.77 -4.19
N CYS A 26 -3.97 -2.91 -3.67
CA CYS A 26 -5.04 -2.32 -4.46
C CYS A 26 -4.49 -1.44 -5.60
N ALA A 27 -3.50 -0.60 -5.31
CA ALA A 27 -2.87 0.26 -6.31
C ALA A 27 -2.22 -0.56 -7.45
N HIS A 28 -1.54 -1.67 -7.11
CA HIS A 28 -0.98 -2.59 -8.09
C HIS A 28 -2.08 -3.15 -9.01
N ALA A 29 -3.17 -3.67 -8.43
CA ALA A 29 -4.29 -4.20 -9.21
C ALA A 29 -4.88 -3.14 -10.16
N SER A 30 -5.13 -1.93 -9.67
CA SER A 30 -5.62 -0.81 -10.50
C SER A 30 -4.66 -0.43 -11.61
N ALA A 31 -3.34 -0.43 -11.36
CA ALA A 31 -2.34 -0.11 -12.37
C ALA A 31 -2.21 -1.21 -13.43
N CYS A 32 -2.28 -2.49 -13.04
CA CYS A 32 -2.33 -3.62 -13.97
C CYS A 32 -3.57 -3.55 -14.88
N GLU A 33 -4.77 -3.38 -14.31
CA GLU A 33 -6.01 -3.26 -15.07
C GLU A 33 -5.99 -2.04 -16.01
N SER A 34 -5.36 -0.94 -15.57
CA SER A 34 -5.12 0.22 -16.43
C SER A 34 -4.17 -0.10 -17.60
N ALA A 35 -3.10 -0.88 -17.35
CA ALA A 35 -2.12 -1.26 -18.36
C ALA A 35 -2.70 -2.16 -19.46
N GLU A 36 -3.68 -3.01 -19.13
CA GLU A 36 -4.39 -3.87 -20.09
C GLU A 36 -5.07 -3.04 -21.19
N ASN A 37 -5.63 -1.89 -20.83
CA ASN A 37 -6.35 -0.98 -21.73
C ASN A 37 -5.45 0.02 -22.49
N LEU A 38 -4.15 0.06 -22.20
CA LEU A 38 -3.18 0.97 -22.84
C LEU A 38 -2.31 0.23 -23.84
N THR A 39 -1.63 0.91 -24.77
CA THR A 39 -0.66 0.29 -25.70
C THR A 39 0.59 1.16 -25.87
N GLY A 40 1.70 0.55 -26.31
CA GLY A 40 2.98 1.23 -26.53
C GLY A 40 3.51 1.90 -25.25
N VAL A 41 4.12 3.07 -25.40
CA VAL A 41 4.79 3.81 -24.29
C VAL A 41 3.88 4.03 -23.07
N LYS A 42 2.57 4.21 -23.26
CA LYS A 42 1.64 4.38 -22.13
C LYS A 42 1.49 3.10 -21.29
N ARG A 43 1.49 1.93 -21.93
CA ARG A 43 1.48 0.64 -21.25
C ARG A 43 2.81 0.43 -20.51
N ASP A 44 3.94 0.79 -21.15
CA ASP A 44 5.26 0.68 -20.52
C ASP A 44 5.36 1.57 -19.27
N LEU A 45 4.79 2.78 -19.32
CA LEU A 45 4.68 3.66 -18.16
C LEU A 45 3.79 3.06 -17.06
N ALA A 46 2.64 2.47 -17.41
CA ALA A 46 1.76 1.82 -16.44
C ALA A 46 2.46 0.64 -15.74
N PHE A 47 3.20 -0.19 -16.48
CA PHE A 47 4.02 -1.25 -15.88
C PHE A 47 5.19 -0.71 -15.04
N SER A 48 5.76 0.43 -15.41
CA SER A 48 6.75 1.10 -14.56
C SER A 48 6.15 1.52 -13.22
N VAL A 49 4.90 2.00 -13.20
CA VAL A 49 4.17 2.31 -11.96
C VAL A 49 3.91 1.04 -11.14
N VAL A 50 3.50 -0.06 -11.77
CA VAL A 50 3.36 -1.37 -11.11
C VAL A 50 4.65 -1.76 -10.40
N HIS A 51 5.79 -1.66 -11.10
CA HIS A 51 7.10 -1.98 -10.52
C HIS A 51 7.44 -1.10 -9.31
N LEU A 52 7.16 0.21 -9.38
CA LEU A 52 7.38 1.12 -8.25
C LEU A 52 6.50 0.77 -7.05
N ILE A 53 5.25 0.34 -7.28
CA ILE A 53 4.34 -0.10 -6.23
C ILE A 53 4.88 -1.37 -5.54
N ASP A 54 5.38 -2.34 -6.32
CA ASP A 54 5.99 -3.55 -5.77
C ASP A 54 7.22 -3.25 -4.90
N MET A 55 8.07 -2.33 -5.36
CA MET A 55 9.22 -1.87 -4.58
C MET A 55 8.78 -1.19 -3.28
N ALA A 56 7.80 -0.30 -3.33
CA ALA A 56 7.26 0.36 -2.13
C ALA A 56 6.67 -0.66 -1.15
N LYS A 57 5.94 -1.65 -1.68
CA LYS A 57 5.35 -2.72 -0.87
C LYS A 57 6.43 -3.57 -0.19
N ALA A 58 7.50 -3.90 -0.89
CA ALA A 58 8.62 -4.64 -0.29
C ALA A 58 9.29 -3.88 0.87
N VAL A 59 9.33 -2.54 0.83
CA VAL A 59 9.83 -1.72 1.95
C VAL A 59 8.86 -1.75 3.14
N VAL A 60 7.55 -1.67 2.88
CA VAL A 60 6.52 -1.74 3.93
C VAL A 60 6.50 -3.12 4.58
N ASP A 61 6.55 -4.20 3.80
CA ASP A 61 6.54 -5.56 4.32
C ASP A 61 7.79 -5.83 5.18
N ARG A 62 8.97 -5.40 4.75
CA ARG A 62 10.19 -5.48 5.60
C ARG A 62 10.08 -4.69 6.90
N SER A 63 9.33 -3.57 6.88
CA SER A 63 9.10 -2.76 8.07
C SER A 63 8.15 -3.46 9.04
N LEU A 64 7.17 -4.23 8.54
CA LEU A 64 6.32 -5.10 9.35
C LEU A 64 7.12 -6.26 9.95
N ASP A 65 7.91 -6.96 9.13
CA ASP A 65 8.75 -8.07 9.59
C ASP A 65 9.67 -7.65 10.74
N ALA A 66 10.17 -6.41 10.71
CA ALA A 66 11.03 -5.85 11.76
C ALA A 66 10.29 -5.59 13.09
N ILE A 67 8.96 -5.46 13.07
CA ILE A 67 8.12 -5.26 14.27
C ILE A 67 7.72 -6.61 14.87
N GLU A 68 7.58 -7.66 14.05
CA GLU A 68 7.26 -9.03 14.50
C GLU A 68 8.43 -9.77 15.18
N VAL A 69 9.65 -9.21 15.19
CA VAL A 69 10.81 -9.84 15.85
C VAL A 69 10.73 -9.63 17.38
N PRO A 70 10.69 -10.70 18.19
CA PRO A 70 10.62 -10.64 19.66
C PRO A 70 11.93 -10.19 20.34
#